data_AF-A0A671PUY1-F1
#
_entry.id   AF-A0A671PUY1-F1
#
_cell.length_a   1.000
_cell.length_b   1.000
_cell.length_c   1.000
_cell.angle_alpha   90.00
_cell.angle_beta   90.00
_cell.angle_gamma   90.00
#
_symmetry.space_group_name_H-M   'P 1'
#
loop_
_entity.id
_entity.type
_entity.pdbx_description
1 polymer ?
#
loop_
_entity_poly.entity_id
_entity_poly.type
_entity_poly.pdbx_seq_one_letter_code
_entity_poly.pdbx_strand_id
1 'polypeptide(L)'
;MAKGKRAGGAKGTKITLKMAKNALRVTPDGKQRLDLSNVGIATFPKCLLKLRNIEEIDLSRNKLKIIPEFIGQLSGLHWLDLHSNQIEQLPESIGLLGSLVYLNLCNNNLDSDGLSSEIGSLRNLQVLNLGMNRLNALPPTLATLTNLTELGVFDNLFTQIPECINVLPNLTKLNTKRNPVSYTQRDGKDSDSVKPTGNLFLVREGDLCHPCLEKFRRKKLIDRSQRKSNFSGLISPNSVARGNQENWRQQTTTSPPSFQKGQARPAGDTNTLSFMNNLYA
;
A
#
# COMPACT_ATOMS: atom_id res chain seq x y z
N MET A 1 16.30 50.65 -11.81
CA MET A 1 15.49 49.42 -11.64
C MET A 1 15.90 48.42 -12.71
N ALA A 2 16.64 47.38 -12.33
CA ALA A 2 17.13 46.36 -13.25
C ALA A 2 15.96 45.47 -13.72
N LYS A 3 15.71 45.43 -15.03
CA LYS A 3 14.75 44.51 -15.64
C LYS A 3 15.31 43.09 -15.54
N GLY A 4 14.71 42.28 -14.67
CA GLY A 4 15.04 40.87 -14.51
C GLY A 4 14.87 40.13 -15.85
N LYS A 5 15.97 39.55 -16.34
CA LYS A 5 15.96 38.55 -17.42
C LYS A 5 15.09 37.38 -16.96
N ARG A 6 13.91 37.23 -17.57
CA ARG A 6 13.13 35.99 -17.46
C ARG A 6 14.00 34.85 -18.01
N ALA A 7 14.34 33.90 -17.15
CA ALA A 7 15.00 32.67 -17.54
C ALA A 7 14.17 31.98 -18.62
N GLY A 8 14.75 31.82 -19.81
CA GLY A 8 14.13 31.09 -20.91
C GLY A 8 14.00 29.62 -20.51
N GLY A 9 12.78 29.19 -20.19
CA GLY A 9 12.47 27.77 -20.03
C GLY A 9 12.96 27.01 -21.26
N ALA A 10 13.71 25.93 -21.02
CA ALA A 10 14.34 25.13 -22.07
C ALA A 10 13.28 24.71 -23.10
N LYS A 11 13.36 25.30 -24.31
CA LYS A 11 12.47 24.97 -25.42
C LYS A 11 12.83 23.57 -25.90
N GLY A 12 12.00 22.58 -25.60
CA GLY A 12 12.20 21.22 -26.12
C GLY A 12 12.09 21.15 -27.65
N THR A 13 12.58 20.05 -28.22
CA THR A 13 12.59 19.84 -29.67
C THR A 13 11.15 19.75 -30.19
N LYS A 14 10.80 20.63 -31.13
CA LYS A 14 9.48 20.60 -31.80
C LYS A 14 9.51 19.57 -32.94
N ILE A 15 8.69 18.54 -32.84
CA ILE A 15 8.59 17.52 -33.89
C ILE A 15 7.69 18.01 -35.02
N THR A 16 8.24 18.05 -36.23
CA THR A 16 7.48 18.31 -37.46
C THR A 16 6.89 17.01 -38.00
N LEU A 17 5.86 17.11 -38.84
CA LEU A 17 5.26 15.92 -39.48
C LEU A 17 6.28 15.17 -40.35
N LYS A 18 7.22 15.87 -41.01
CA LYS A 18 8.29 15.25 -41.80
C LYS A 18 9.22 14.41 -40.91
N MET A 19 9.62 14.95 -39.75
CA MET A 19 10.43 14.22 -38.78
C MET A 19 9.70 12.98 -38.26
N ALA A 20 8.41 13.13 -37.91
CA ALA A 20 7.61 12.01 -37.44
C ALA A 20 7.44 10.92 -38.52
N LYS A 21 7.23 11.30 -39.78
CA LYS A 21 7.19 10.33 -40.90
C LYS A 21 8.52 9.61 -41.12
N ASN A 22 9.64 10.32 -40.99
CA ASN A 22 10.97 9.72 -41.14
C ASN A 22 11.33 8.78 -39.96
N ALA A 23 10.67 8.97 -38.83
CA ALA A 23 10.81 8.15 -37.63
C ALA A 23 9.90 6.91 -37.61
N LEU A 24 9.04 6.74 -38.64
CA LEU A 24 8.22 5.54 -38.77
C LEU A 24 9.08 4.36 -39.23
N ARG A 25 8.88 3.22 -38.58
CA ARG A 25 9.49 1.94 -38.89
C ARG A 25 8.41 0.86 -38.86
N VAL A 26 8.66 -0.23 -39.55
CA VAL A 26 7.82 -1.43 -39.48
C VAL A 26 8.54 -2.42 -38.57
N THR A 27 7.85 -2.91 -37.54
CA THR A 27 8.38 -3.96 -36.67
C THR A 27 8.41 -5.30 -37.41
N PRO A 28 9.19 -6.29 -36.95
CA PRO A 28 9.18 -7.63 -37.55
C PRO A 28 7.79 -8.26 -37.63
N ASP A 29 6.88 -7.87 -36.73
CA ASP A 29 5.50 -8.33 -36.67
C ASP A 29 4.56 -7.58 -37.64
N GLY A 30 5.11 -6.69 -38.49
CA GLY A 30 4.36 -5.93 -39.48
C GLY A 30 3.68 -4.67 -38.96
N LYS A 31 3.85 -4.32 -37.67
CA LYS A 31 3.21 -3.16 -37.06
C LYS A 31 3.96 -1.87 -37.37
N GLN A 32 3.24 -0.75 -37.46
CA GLN A 32 3.90 0.56 -37.62
C GLN A 32 4.30 1.13 -36.26
N ARG A 33 5.60 1.26 -36.06
CA ARG A 33 6.22 1.86 -34.88
C ARG A 33 6.78 3.23 -35.20
N LEU A 34 6.40 4.21 -34.39
CA LEU A 34 6.99 5.54 -34.39
C LEU A 34 8.06 5.63 -33.31
N ASP A 35 9.32 5.77 -33.70
CA ASP A 35 10.45 5.92 -32.77
C ASP A 35 10.92 7.37 -32.67
N LEU A 36 10.54 8.03 -31.57
CA LEU A 36 10.96 9.38 -31.21
C LEU A 36 11.71 9.38 -29.87
N SER A 37 12.39 8.28 -29.55
CA SER A 37 13.16 8.13 -28.33
C SER A 37 14.37 9.09 -28.31
N ASN A 38 14.67 9.68 -27.15
CA ASN A 38 15.86 10.52 -26.91
C ASN A 38 16.02 11.73 -27.87
N VAL A 39 14.92 12.34 -28.32
CA VAL A 39 14.96 13.51 -29.23
C VAL A 39 14.93 14.86 -28.47
N GLY A 40 14.68 14.82 -27.15
CA GLY A 40 14.59 16.01 -26.31
C GLY A 40 13.24 16.74 -26.42
N ILE A 41 12.17 15.99 -26.69
CA ILE A 41 10.80 16.51 -26.80
C ILE A 41 10.32 16.97 -25.42
N ALA A 42 9.88 18.21 -25.28
CA ALA A 42 9.29 18.73 -24.03
C ALA A 42 7.77 18.82 -24.07
N THR A 43 7.17 18.79 -25.26
CA THR A 43 5.72 18.91 -25.45
C THR A 43 5.26 17.81 -26.38
N PHE A 44 4.20 17.10 -26.00
CA PHE A 44 3.67 16.01 -26.79
C PHE A 44 3.29 16.50 -28.20
N PRO A 45 3.81 15.87 -29.26
CA PRO A 45 3.64 16.37 -30.61
C PRO A 45 2.22 16.14 -31.15
N LYS A 46 1.41 17.20 -31.26
CA LYS A 46 0.07 17.14 -31.84
C LYS A 46 0.05 16.65 -33.31
N CYS A 47 1.18 16.73 -34.01
CA CYS A 47 1.28 16.24 -35.39
C CYS A 47 1.13 14.72 -35.52
N LEU A 48 1.26 13.96 -34.43
CA LEU A 48 1.08 12.50 -34.45
C LEU A 48 -0.35 12.09 -34.80
N LEU A 49 -1.35 12.91 -34.49
CA LEU A 49 -2.75 12.69 -34.88
C LEU A 49 -2.97 12.64 -36.40
N LYS A 50 -2.02 13.17 -37.19
CA LYS A 50 -2.09 13.15 -38.65
C LYS A 50 -1.52 11.87 -39.27
N LEU A 51 -0.82 11.06 -38.48
CA LEU A 51 -0.26 9.81 -38.92
C LEU A 51 -1.34 8.74 -38.76
N ARG A 52 -1.63 8.03 -39.86
CA ARG A 52 -2.60 6.94 -39.86
C ARG A 52 -1.86 5.64 -39.52
N ASN A 53 -2.57 4.72 -38.87
CA ASN A 53 -2.14 3.35 -38.62
C ASN A 53 -0.89 3.21 -37.72
N ILE A 54 -0.67 4.14 -36.78
CA ILE A 54 0.36 3.92 -35.75
C ILE A 54 -0.18 2.94 -34.72
N GLU A 55 0.59 1.88 -34.50
CA GLU A 55 0.29 0.84 -33.51
C GLU A 55 1.26 0.86 -32.34
N GLU A 56 2.47 1.37 -32.53
CA GLU A 56 3.48 1.48 -31.48
C GLU A 56 4.10 2.87 -31.44
N ILE A 57 4.23 3.46 -30.26
CA ILE A 57 4.87 4.77 -30.06
C ILE A 57 5.95 4.65 -28.99
N ASP A 58 7.17 4.98 -29.36
CA ASP A 58 8.29 5.16 -28.45
C ASP A 58 8.59 6.65 -28.29
N LEU A 59 8.28 7.18 -27.11
CA LEU A 59 8.59 8.54 -26.68
C LEU A 59 9.51 8.53 -25.46
N SER A 60 10.25 7.44 -25.26
CA SER A 60 11.15 7.29 -24.14
C SER A 60 12.31 8.30 -24.13
N ARG A 61 12.90 8.53 -22.97
CA ARG A 61 14.10 9.37 -22.76
C ARG A 61 13.92 10.80 -23.26
N ASN A 62 12.72 11.35 -23.11
CA ASN A 62 12.39 12.73 -23.49
C ASN A 62 12.20 13.60 -22.23
N LYS A 63 11.61 14.78 -22.40
CA LYS A 63 11.37 15.77 -21.32
C LYS A 63 9.88 16.06 -21.20
N LEU A 64 9.02 15.08 -21.53
CA LEU A 64 7.57 15.25 -21.47
C LEU A 64 7.12 15.41 -20.02
N LYS A 65 6.36 16.45 -19.73
CA LYS A 65 5.74 16.68 -18.41
C LYS A 65 4.28 16.33 -18.35
N ILE A 66 3.58 16.52 -19.46
CA ILE A 66 2.13 16.36 -19.57
C ILE A 66 1.85 15.51 -20.80
N ILE A 67 1.00 14.50 -20.63
CA ILE A 67 0.37 13.76 -21.73
C ILE A 67 -0.99 14.42 -22.00
N PRO A 68 -1.27 14.87 -23.23
CA PRO A 68 -2.47 15.64 -23.53
C PRO A 68 -3.70 14.75 -23.75
N GLU A 69 -4.89 15.32 -23.56
CA GLU A 69 -6.17 14.59 -23.71
C GLU A 69 -6.42 13.99 -25.10
N PHE A 70 -5.76 14.50 -26.14
CA PHE A 70 -5.90 13.93 -27.46
C PHE A 70 -5.18 12.58 -27.61
N ILE A 71 -4.43 12.10 -26.61
CA ILE A 71 -3.82 10.77 -26.65
C ILE A 71 -4.89 9.68 -26.89
N GLY A 72 -6.07 9.84 -26.30
CA GLY A 72 -7.19 8.91 -26.48
C GLY A 72 -7.72 8.79 -27.91
N GLN A 73 -7.33 9.70 -28.82
CA GLN A 73 -7.66 9.58 -30.26
C GLN A 73 -6.82 8.51 -30.97
N LEU A 74 -5.73 8.03 -30.34
CA LEU A 74 -4.87 6.98 -30.87
C LEU A 74 -5.38 5.58 -30.49
N SER A 75 -6.66 5.29 -30.75
CA SER A 75 -7.34 4.06 -30.29
C SER A 75 -6.75 2.74 -30.84
N GLY A 76 -5.99 2.81 -31.94
CA GLY A 76 -5.28 1.66 -32.53
C GLY A 76 -3.90 1.39 -31.90
N LEU A 77 -3.51 2.12 -30.86
CA LEU A 77 -2.21 1.97 -30.21
C LEU A 77 -2.19 0.71 -29.34
N HIS A 78 -1.22 -0.17 -29.59
CA HIS A 78 -0.98 -1.41 -28.86
C HIS A 78 0.21 -1.29 -27.90
N TRP A 79 1.18 -0.44 -28.22
CA TRP A 79 2.42 -0.30 -27.45
C TRP A 79 2.75 1.18 -27.24
N LEU A 80 2.86 1.60 -25.99
CA LEU A 80 3.21 2.96 -25.61
C LEU A 80 4.35 2.96 -24.59
N ASP A 81 5.49 3.51 -24.98
CA ASP A 81 6.64 3.70 -24.09
C ASP A 81 6.92 5.18 -23.86
N LEU A 82 6.85 5.54 -22.60
CA LEU A 82 7.06 6.87 -22.05
C LEU A 82 8.15 6.84 -20.97
N HIS A 83 9.02 5.82 -20.96
CA HIS A 83 10.04 5.66 -19.93
C HIS A 83 10.99 6.86 -19.89
N SER A 84 11.48 7.22 -18.70
CA SER A 84 12.46 8.30 -18.53
C SER A 84 11.99 9.63 -19.13
N ASN A 85 10.82 10.08 -18.69
CA ASN A 85 10.31 11.41 -18.93
C ASN A 85 10.14 12.15 -17.58
N GLN A 86 9.40 13.25 -17.57
CA GLN A 86 9.10 14.05 -16.38
C GLN A 86 7.58 14.10 -16.14
N ILE A 87 6.85 13.04 -16.53
CA ILE A 87 5.39 13.02 -16.52
C ILE A 87 4.91 13.07 -15.07
N GLU A 88 4.07 14.06 -14.77
CA GLU A 88 3.50 14.25 -13.43
C GLU A 88 2.07 13.69 -13.35
N GLN A 89 1.33 13.70 -14.46
CA GLN A 89 -0.06 13.27 -14.52
C GLN A 89 -0.40 12.58 -15.84
N LEU A 90 -1.28 11.59 -15.77
CA LEU A 90 -1.94 10.97 -16.92
C LEU A 90 -3.33 11.58 -17.14
N PRO A 91 -3.73 11.86 -18.38
CA PRO A 91 -5.07 12.32 -18.71
C PRO A 91 -6.10 11.20 -18.56
N GLU A 92 -7.37 11.55 -18.36
CA GLU A 92 -8.47 10.58 -18.30
C GLU A 92 -8.63 9.83 -19.63
N SER A 93 -8.38 10.51 -20.75
CA SER A 93 -8.39 9.89 -22.08
C SER A 93 -7.38 8.75 -22.28
N ILE A 94 -6.46 8.50 -21.34
CA ILE A 94 -5.62 7.29 -21.38
C ILE A 94 -6.50 6.03 -21.42
N GLY A 95 -7.63 6.03 -20.71
CA GLY A 95 -8.57 4.89 -20.69
C GLY A 95 -9.25 4.61 -22.03
N LEU A 96 -9.18 5.54 -22.99
CA LEU A 96 -9.73 5.36 -24.34
C LEU A 96 -8.82 4.51 -25.25
N LEU A 97 -7.58 4.21 -24.83
CA LEU A 97 -6.64 3.36 -25.56
C LEU A 97 -7.01 1.87 -25.41
N GLY A 98 -8.22 1.49 -25.84
CA GLY A 98 -8.76 0.15 -25.63
C GLY A 98 -7.93 -1.00 -26.23
N SER A 99 -7.09 -0.73 -27.24
CA SER A 99 -6.21 -1.73 -27.88
C SER A 99 -4.85 -1.87 -27.21
N LEU A 100 -4.56 -1.08 -26.17
CA LEU A 100 -3.23 -1.02 -25.56
C LEU A 100 -2.91 -2.31 -24.80
N VAL A 101 -1.77 -2.92 -25.14
CA VAL A 101 -1.25 -4.17 -24.56
C VAL A 101 -0.05 -3.89 -23.65
N TYR A 102 0.75 -2.88 -24.00
CA TYR A 102 1.96 -2.51 -23.28
C TYR A 102 1.97 -1.01 -22.96
N LEU A 103 2.16 -0.69 -21.68
CA LEU A 103 2.34 0.67 -21.19
C LEU A 103 3.55 0.77 -20.27
N ASN A 104 4.56 1.53 -20.68
CA ASN A 104 5.74 1.80 -19.86
C ASN A 104 5.80 3.27 -19.45
N LEU A 105 5.65 3.51 -18.15
CA LEU A 105 5.73 4.80 -17.48
C LEU A 105 6.89 4.84 -16.47
N CYS A 106 7.83 3.90 -16.58
CA CYS A 106 8.95 3.79 -15.66
C CYS A 106 9.83 5.03 -15.68
N ASN A 107 10.36 5.44 -14.52
CA ASN A 107 11.25 6.60 -14.38
C ASN A 107 10.55 7.89 -14.82
N ASN A 108 9.48 8.27 -14.11
CA ASN A 108 8.73 9.50 -14.29
C ASN A 108 8.50 10.17 -12.91
N ASN A 109 7.68 11.22 -12.85
CA ASN A 109 7.33 11.93 -11.62
C ASN A 109 5.88 11.67 -11.19
N LEU A 110 5.30 10.52 -11.57
CA LEU A 110 3.91 10.21 -11.22
C LEU A 110 3.76 10.01 -9.71
N ASP A 111 2.81 10.69 -9.11
CA ASP A 111 2.28 10.39 -7.78
C ASP A 111 0.91 9.69 -7.90
N SER A 112 0.34 9.31 -6.75
CA SER A 112 -0.92 8.57 -6.71
C SER A 112 -2.11 9.35 -7.29
N ASP A 113 -2.08 10.69 -7.21
CA ASP A 113 -3.13 11.56 -7.76
C ASP A 113 -2.95 11.77 -9.27
N GLY A 114 -1.71 11.75 -9.75
CA GLY A 114 -1.36 11.83 -11.17
C GLY A 114 -1.61 10.54 -11.94
N LEU A 115 -1.77 9.40 -11.26
CA LEU A 115 -2.17 8.15 -11.89
C LEU A 115 -3.69 8.09 -12.04
N SER A 116 -4.20 8.48 -13.21
CA SER A 116 -5.64 8.47 -13.51
C SER A 116 -6.28 7.09 -13.27
N SER A 117 -7.47 7.08 -12.63
CA SER A 117 -8.27 5.88 -12.44
C SER A 117 -8.70 5.21 -13.75
N GLU A 118 -8.71 5.96 -14.85
CA GLU A 118 -9.04 5.45 -16.19
C GLU A 118 -8.02 4.46 -16.74
N ILE A 119 -6.86 4.29 -16.10
CA ILE A 119 -5.95 3.19 -16.43
C ILE A 119 -6.62 1.81 -16.28
N GLY A 120 -7.63 1.68 -15.40
CA GLY A 120 -8.43 0.46 -15.26
C GLY A 120 -9.31 0.12 -16.47
N SER A 121 -9.58 1.10 -17.33
CA SER A 121 -10.38 0.92 -18.55
C SER A 121 -9.62 0.19 -19.66
N LEU A 122 -8.29 0.03 -19.53
CA LEU A 122 -7.41 -0.63 -20.50
C LEU A 122 -7.51 -2.16 -20.48
N ARG A 123 -8.65 -2.72 -20.86
CA ARG A 123 -8.96 -4.16 -20.73
C ARG A 123 -7.98 -5.12 -21.43
N ASN A 124 -7.25 -4.66 -22.45
CA ASN A 124 -6.27 -5.48 -23.18
C ASN A 124 -4.84 -5.36 -22.63
N LEU A 125 -4.62 -4.55 -21.59
CA LEU A 125 -3.29 -4.30 -21.05
C LEU A 125 -2.73 -5.56 -20.40
N GLN A 126 -1.56 -5.98 -20.86
CA GLN A 126 -0.84 -7.15 -20.35
C GLN A 126 0.38 -6.74 -19.52
N VAL A 127 1.07 -5.68 -19.95
CA VAL A 127 2.29 -5.21 -19.28
C VAL A 127 2.14 -3.76 -18.88
N LEU A 128 2.25 -3.50 -17.58
CA LEU A 128 2.25 -2.16 -17.00
C LEU A 128 3.51 -1.95 -16.16
N ASN A 129 4.33 -0.97 -16.53
CA ASN A 129 5.51 -0.61 -15.76
C ASN A 129 5.39 0.81 -15.20
N LEU A 130 5.26 0.92 -13.89
CA LEU A 130 5.16 2.14 -13.09
C LEU A 130 6.39 2.32 -12.17
N GLY A 131 7.48 1.58 -12.40
CA GLY A 131 8.66 1.64 -11.54
C GLY A 131 9.35 3.02 -11.56
N MET A 132 10.15 3.33 -10.54
CA MET A 132 10.88 4.61 -10.43
C MET A 132 9.94 5.82 -10.57
N ASN A 133 8.88 5.86 -9.77
CA ASN A 133 7.96 6.99 -9.68
C ASN A 133 7.84 7.41 -8.20
N ARG A 134 6.81 8.19 -7.86
CA ARG A 134 6.53 8.67 -6.49
C ARG A 134 5.19 8.13 -5.98
N LEU A 135 4.79 6.94 -6.47
CA LEU A 135 3.50 6.33 -6.13
C LEU A 135 3.52 5.80 -4.70
N ASN A 136 2.47 6.08 -3.94
CA ASN A 136 2.24 5.49 -2.61
C ASN A 136 0.97 4.62 -2.56
N ALA A 137 0.11 4.74 -3.57
CA ALA A 137 -1.13 4.00 -3.75
C ALA A 137 -1.34 3.75 -5.25
N LEU A 138 -2.17 2.76 -5.55
CA LEU A 138 -2.67 2.49 -6.90
C LEU A 138 -4.19 2.67 -6.90
N PRO A 139 -4.79 3.14 -8.00
CA PRO A 139 -6.23 3.28 -8.06
C PRO A 139 -6.92 1.91 -7.93
N PRO A 140 -8.04 1.79 -7.19
CA PRO A 140 -8.77 0.53 -7.06
C PRO A 140 -9.23 -0.04 -8.39
N THR A 141 -9.47 0.82 -9.38
CA THR A 141 -9.82 0.45 -10.76
C THR A 141 -8.74 -0.39 -11.44
N LEU A 142 -7.49 -0.41 -10.95
CA LEU A 142 -6.47 -1.29 -11.50
C LEU A 142 -6.86 -2.77 -11.40
N ALA A 143 -7.68 -3.14 -10.41
CA ALA A 143 -8.19 -4.50 -10.26
C ALA A 143 -9.08 -4.98 -11.43
N THR A 144 -9.58 -4.06 -12.28
CA THR A 144 -10.38 -4.42 -13.47
C THR A 144 -9.54 -4.88 -14.65
N LEU A 145 -8.21 -4.79 -14.56
CA LEU A 145 -7.28 -5.24 -15.61
C LEU A 145 -7.12 -6.76 -15.61
N THR A 146 -8.12 -7.46 -16.11
CA THR A 146 -8.16 -8.93 -16.10
C THR A 146 -7.06 -9.58 -16.94
N ASN A 147 -6.53 -8.89 -17.95
CA ASN A 147 -5.47 -9.41 -18.83
C ASN A 147 -4.05 -9.05 -18.37
N LEU A 148 -3.89 -8.34 -17.25
CA LEU A 148 -2.57 -7.89 -16.79
C LEU A 148 -1.75 -9.08 -16.28
N THR A 149 -0.61 -9.32 -16.93
CA THR A 149 0.31 -10.43 -16.62
C THR A 149 1.58 -9.95 -15.92
N GLU A 150 2.03 -8.72 -16.22
CA GLU A 150 3.25 -8.14 -15.67
C GLU A 150 2.99 -6.74 -15.09
N LEU A 151 3.31 -6.56 -13.81
CA LEU A 151 3.21 -5.28 -13.11
C LEU A 151 4.55 -4.91 -12.45
N GLY A 152 5.13 -3.79 -12.89
CA GLY A 152 6.31 -3.20 -12.27
C GLY A 152 5.96 -1.99 -11.42
N VAL A 153 6.25 -2.02 -10.12
CA VAL A 153 6.04 -0.90 -9.18
C VAL A 153 7.26 -0.66 -8.28
N PHE A 154 8.44 -1.10 -8.71
CA PHE A 154 9.70 -0.96 -7.98
C PHE A 154 10.14 0.50 -7.85
N ASP A 155 10.99 0.85 -6.87
CA ASP A 155 11.41 2.25 -6.61
C ASP A 155 10.23 3.23 -6.57
N ASN A 156 9.33 3.01 -5.63
CA ASN A 156 8.21 3.90 -5.35
C ASN A 156 8.14 4.13 -3.83
N LEU A 157 7.04 4.72 -3.37
CA LEU A 157 6.79 5.10 -1.98
C LEU A 157 5.76 4.19 -1.31
N PHE A 158 5.57 2.96 -1.81
CA PHE A 158 4.61 2.00 -1.24
C PHE A 158 5.05 1.55 0.16
N THR A 159 4.25 1.85 1.18
CA THR A 159 4.45 1.38 2.56
C THR A 159 3.82 0.01 2.81
N GLN A 160 2.83 -0.34 1.99
CA GLN A 160 2.14 -1.63 1.96
C GLN A 160 1.91 -2.01 0.50
N ILE A 161 1.74 -3.31 0.25
CA ILE A 161 1.37 -3.79 -1.10
C ILE A 161 -0.13 -3.50 -1.30
N PRO A 162 -0.51 -2.75 -2.35
CA PRO A 162 -1.92 -2.44 -2.63
C PRO A 162 -2.78 -3.70 -2.76
N GLU A 163 -3.95 -3.73 -2.12
CA GLU A 163 -4.85 -4.89 -2.13
C GLU A 163 -5.34 -5.25 -3.54
N CYS A 164 -5.47 -4.25 -4.43
CA CYS A 164 -5.88 -4.47 -5.82
C CYS A 164 -4.95 -5.44 -6.57
N ILE A 165 -3.69 -5.55 -6.18
CA ILE A 165 -2.73 -6.49 -6.80
C ILE A 165 -3.09 -7.95 -6.50
N ASN A 166 -3.66 -8.23 -5.32
CA ASN A 166 -4.06 -9.59 -4.93
C ASN A 166 -5.31 -10.08 -5.68
N VAL A 167 -6.08 -9.16 -6.28
CA VAL A 167 -7.33 -9.46 -6.98
C VAL A 167 -7.10 -9.76 -8.48
N LEU A 168 -5.93 -9.39 -9.02
CA LEU A 168 -5.61 -9.57 -10.43
C LEU A 168 -5.50 -11.06 -10.78
N PRO A 169 -6.37 -11.59 -11.66
CA PRO A 169 -6.50 -13.04 -11.86
C PRO A 169 -5.32 -13.66 -12.63
N ASN A 170 -4.69 -12.89 -13.54
CA ASN A 170 -3.68 -13.39 -14.47
C ASN A 170 -2.27 -12.83 -14.20
N LEU A 171 -2.05 -12.20 -13.04
CA LEU A 171 -0.76 -11.58 -12.74
C LEU A 171 0.30 -12.65 -12.42
N THR A 172 1.33 -12.73 -13.27
CA THR A 172 2.42 -13.72 -13.14
C THR A 172 3.73 -13.11 -12.67
N LYS A 173 3.99 -11.85 -13.03
CA LYS A 173 5.20 -11.13 -12.66
C LYS A 173 4.86 -9.84 -11.94
N LEU A 174 5.30 -9.75 -10.69
CA LEU A 174 5.16 -8.56 -9.87
C LEU A 174 6.53 -8.13 -9.36
N ASN A 175 6.92 -6.88 -9.62
CA ASN A 175 8.15 -6.30 -9.09
C ASN A 175 7.84 -5.13 -8.15
N THR A 176 7.99 -5.37 -6.85
CA THR A 176 7.79 -4.39 -5.77
C THR A 176 9.08 -3.97 -5.08
N LYS A 177 10.25 -4.34 -5.63
CA LYS A 177 11.56 -4.08 -5.00
C LYS A 177 11.79 -2.60 -4.74
N ARG A 178 12.59 -2.28 -3.72
CA ARG A 178 12.99 -0.91 -3.37
C ARG A 178 11.78 0.01 -3.10
N ASN A 179 10.78 -0.53 -2.40
CA ASN A 179 9.72 0.24 -1.78
C ASN A 179 9.85 0.15 -0.26
N PRO A 180 9.42 1.18 0.50
CA PRO A 180 9.43 1.15 1.97
C PRO A 180 8.32 0.24 2.54
N VAL A 181 8.12 -0.95 1.96
CA VAL A 181 7.08 -1.89 2.39
C VAL A 181 7.45 -2.45 3.75
N SER A 182 6.63 -2.15 4.75
CA SER A 182 6.72 -2.79 6.05
C SER A 182 6.08 -4.17 5.93
N TYR A 183 6.89 -5.23 5.89
CA TYR A 183 6.39 -6.59 6.01
C TYR A 183 5.94 -6.81 7.45
N THR A 184 4.66 -6.57 7.75
CA THR A 184 4.05 -7.21 8.91
C THR A 184 4.00 -8.70 8.60
N GLN A 185 4.75 -9.50 9.37
CA GLN A 185 4.72 -10.94 9.27
C GLN A 185 3.26 -11.41 9.44
N ARG A 186 2.66 -11.90 8.35
CA ARG A 186 1.47 -12.75 8.42
C ARG A 186 1.95 -14.13 8.82
N ASP A 187 2.23 -14.30 10.10
CA ASP A 187 2.29 -15.63 10.69
C ASP A 187 0.90 -16.00 11.21
N GLY A 188 0.47 -17.19 10.78
CA GLY A 188 -0.62 -18.06 11.22
C GLY A 188 -1.72 -17.57 12.16
N LYS A 189 -2.96 -17.91 11.75
CA LYS A 189 -4.13 -18.30 12.56
C LYS A 189 -4.02 -18.18 14.10
N ASP A 190 -5.07 -17.58 14.64
CA ASP A 190 -5.55 -17.61 16.03
C ASP A 190 -4.72 -16.86 17.07
N SER A 191 -5.12 -15.62 17.39
CA SER A 191 -5.54 -15.23 18.75
C SER A 191 -5.79 -13.72 18.86
N ASP A 192 -6.97 -13.42 19.41
CA ASP A 192 -7.38 -12.25 20.17
C ASP A 192 -6.94 -10.84 19.74
N SER A 193 -7.97 -10.10 19.35
CA SER A 193 -8.06 -8.65 19.30
C SER A 193 -7.33 -7.97 20.45
N VAL A 194 -6.19 -7.34 20.16
CA VAL A 194 -5.63 -6.30 21.02
C VAL A 194 -5.37 -5.05 20.19
N LYS A 195 -6.21 -4.03 20.40
CA LYS A 195 -5.99 -2.68 19.87
C LYS A 195 -4.75 -2.07 20.55
N PRO A 196 -3.88 -1.35 19.82
CA PRO A 196 -2.67 -0.81 20.40
C PRO A 196 -3.01 0.47 21.17
N THR A 197 -2.87 0.43 22.50
CA THR A 197 -2.81 1.64 23.32
C THR A 197 -1.54 1.58 24.16
N GLY A 198 -0.55 2.42 23.82
CA GLY A 198 0.63 2.68 24.66
C GLY A 198 1.72 1.62 24.60
N ASN A 199 2.87 1.98 24.05
CA ASN A 199 4.05 1.15 23.86
C ASN A 199 4.72 0.70 25.17
N LEU A 200 4.18 -0.33 25.82
CA LEU A 200 4.88 -1.12 26.84
C LEU A 200 4.62 -2.60 26.56
N PHE A 201 5.65 -3.31 26.09
CA PHE A 201 5.60 -4.75 25.88
C PHE A 201 6.12 -5.46 27.13
N LEU A 202 5.34 -6.39 27.65
CA LEU A 202 5.78 -7.29 28.72
C LEU A 202 6.65 -8.39 28.08
N VAL A 203 7.96 -8.33 28.29
CA VAL A 203 8.92 -9.29 27.73
C VAL A 203 9.48 -10.15 28.86
N ARG A 204 9.59 -11.47 28.66
CA ARG A 204 10.23 -12.36 29.66
C ARG A 204 11.73 -12.11 29.64
N GLU A 205 12.40 -12.22 30.79
CA GLU A 205 13.86 -11.97 30.87
C GLU A 205 14.68 -12.84 29.90
N GLY A 206 14.19 -14.04 29.56
CA GLY A 206 14.84 -14.94 28.60
C GLY A 206 14.77 -14.50 27.14
N ASP A 207 13.85 -13.58 26.80
CA ASP A 207 13.64 -13.11 25.43
C ASP A 207 14.41 -11.81 25.14
N LEU A 208 15.17 -11.30 26.12
CA LEU A 208 16.02 -10.12 25.98
C LEU A 208 17.43 -10.51 25.54
N CYS A 209 17.95 -9.83 24.51
CA CYS A 209 19.37 -9.96 24.17
C CYS A 209 20.26 -9.49 25.32
N HIS A 210 21.48 -10.04 25.40
CA HIS A 210 22.40 -9.82 26.52
C HIS A 210 22.61 -8.32 26.89
N PRO A 211 22.77 -7.38 25.93
CA PRO A 211 22.90 -5.94 26.25
C PRO A 211 21.62 -5.31 26.84
N CYS A 212 20.45 -5.78 26.42
CA CYS A 212 19.16 -5.28 26.91
C CYS A 212 18.85 -5.80 28.33
N LEU A 213 19.21 -7.05 28.63
CA LEU A 213 19.09 -7.63 29.96
C LEU A 213 20.00 -6.92 30.98
N GLU A 214 21.22 -6.57 30.59
CA GLU A 214 22.16 -5.75 31.38
C GLU A 214 21.57 -4.37 31.75
N LYS A 215 21.01 -3.66 30.76
CA LYS A 215 20.37 -2.34 30.98
C LYS A 215 19.17 -2.45 31.93
N PHE A 216 18.36 -3.50 31.80
CA PHE A 216 17.23 -3.75 32.69
C PHE A 216 17.68 -4.00 34.14
N ARG A 217 18.69 -4.85 34.35
CA ARG A 217 19.24 -5.14 35.69
C ARG A 217 19.79 -3.90 36.38
N ARG A 218 20.48 -3.01 35.65
CA ARG A 218 20.96 -1.73 36.19
C ARG A 218 19.82 -0.80 36.63
N LYS A 219 18.75 -0.69 35.85
CA LYS A 219 17.56 0.13 36.21
C LYS A 219 16.81 -0.43 37.42
N LYS A 220 16.71 -1.75 37.57
CA LYS A 220 16.07 -2.41 38.73
C LYS A 220 16.78 -2.13 40.05
N LEU A 221 18.11 -1.96 40.03
CA LEU A 221 18.90 -1.58 41.20
C LEU A 221 18.68 -0.12 41.62
N ILE A 222 18.47 0.78 40.66
CA ILE A 222 18.20 2.20 40.92
C ILE A 222 16.81 2.39 41.57
N ASP A 223 15.78 1.71 41.05
CA ASP A 223 14.40 1.79 41.60
C ASP A 223 14.31 1.22 43.03
N ARG A 224 15.11 0.20 43.37
CA ARG A 224 15.20 -0.32 44.76
C ARG A 224 15.84 0.67 45.73
N SER A 225 16.73 1.55 45.28
CA SER A 225 17.36 2.56 46.13
C SER A 225 16.41 3.73 46.43
N GLN A 226 15.51 4.07 45.50
CA GLN A 226 14.52 5.15 45.64
C GLN A 226 13.29 4.76 46.48
N ARG A 227 13.06 3.47 46.75
CA ARG A 227 11.97 3.00 47.64
C ARG A 227 12.27 3.08 49.14
N LYS A 228 13.42 3.62 49.56
CA LYS A 228 13.67 3.97 50.97
C LYS A 228 12.98 5.30 51.31
N SER A 229 11.71 5.18 51.70
CA SER A 229 10.93 6.04 52.61
C SER A 229 11.26 7.54 52.68
N ASN A 230 10.50 8.37 51.96
CA ASN A 230 10.23 9.77 52.32
C ASN A 230 8.72 9.98 52.46
N PHE A 231 8.15 9.59 53.61
CA PHE A 231 6.82 10.01 54.01
C PHE A 231 6.84 10.34 55.51
N SER A 232 7.41 11.48 55.86
CA SER A 232 7.43 12.04 57.22
C SER A 232 6.40 13.17 57.40
N GLY A 233 5.21 13.07 56.82
CA GLY A 233 4.27 14.21 56.88
C GLY A 233 2.85 14.04 56.33
N LEU A 234 2.31 12.83 56.16
CA LEU A 234 0.91 12.67 55.76
C LEU A 234 0.16 11.86 56.82
N ILE A 235 -0.40 12.58 57.80
CA ILE A 235 -1.49 12.08 58.63
C ILE A 235 -2.77 12.36 57.86
N SER A 236 -3.38 11.31 57.29
CA SER A 236 -4.79 11.37 56.86
C SER A 236 -5.65 10.87 58.01
N PRO A 237 -6.55 11.69 58.57
CA PRO A 237 -7.49 11.24 59.59
C PRO A 237 -8.54 10.34 58.90
N ASN A 238 -8.79 9.17 59.47
CA ASN A 238 -9.67 8.10 58.96
C ASN A 238 -9.10 7.24 57.83
N SER A 239 -8.25 6.28 58.19
CA SER A 239 -8.22 4.98 57.53
C SER A 239 -7.96 3.88 58.56
N VAL A 240 -9.05 3.28 59.04
CA VAL A 240 -9.09 1.99 59.72
C VAL A 240 -8.79 0.89 58.69
N ALA A 241 -7.52 0.80 58.29
CA ALA A 241 -7.01 -0.30 57.48
C ALA A 241 -5.53 -0.56 57.84
N ARG A 242 -5.22 -0.56 59.13
CA ARG A 242 -3.99 -1.16 59.67
C ARG A 242 -4.35 -2.02 60.86
N GLY A 243 -4.31 -3.32 60.64
CA GLY A 243 -4.51 -4.33 61.67
C GLY A 243 -5.33 -5.49 61.14
N ASN A 244 -4.64 -6.57 60.76
CA ASN A 244 -5.09 -7.98 60.80
C ASN A 244 -4.53 -8.86 59.67
N GLN A 245 -3.30 -8.64 59.20
CA GLN A 245 -2.59 -9.66 58.42
C GLN A 245 -2.03 -10.80 59.29
N GLU A 246 -1.93 -10.63 60.60
CA GLU A 246 -1.49 -11.70 61.53
C GLU A 246 -2.64 -12.57 62.06
N ASN A 247 -3.89 -12.09 62.04
CA ASN A 247 -5.06 -12.87 62.49
C ASN A 247 -5.58 -13.88 61.45
N TRP A 248 -5.17 -13.81 60.18
CA TRP A 248 -5.60 -14.76 59.14
C TRP A 248 -4.64 -15.94 58.94
N ARG A 249 -3.49 -15.99 59.64
CA ARG A 249 -2.52 -17.08 59.53
C ARG A 249 -2.61 -18.14 60.64
N GLN A 250 -3.52 -17.99 61.60
CA GLN A 250 -3.63 -18.87 62.78
C GLN A 250 -4.91 -19.73 62.80
N GLN A 251 -5.72 -19.80 61.73
CA GLN A 251 -6.99 -20.58 61.73
C GLN A 251 -7.16 -21.52 60.53
N THR A 252 -6.10 -22.22 60.13
CA THR A 252 -6.23 -23.39 59.25
C THR A 252 -5.67 -24.64 59.93
N THR A 253 -6.30 -25.03 61.04
CA THR A 253 -6.22 -26.40 61.57
C THR A 253 -7.56 -26.74 62.19
N THR A 254 -8.49 -27.33 61.41
CA THR A 254 -9.38 -28.43 61.82
C THR A 254 -10.37 -28.76 60.70
N SER A 255 -10.61 -30.07 60.55
CA SER A 255 -11.37 -30.83 59.56
C SER A 255 -12.82 -30.40 59.27
N PRO A 256 -13.44 -30.85 58.16
CA PRO A 256 -14.78 -30.42 57.75
C PRO A 256 -15.89 -31.29 58.38
N PRO A 257 -17.10 -30.74 58.61
CA PRO A 257 -18.28 -31.56 58.85
C PRO A 257 -19.16 -31.72 57.61
N SER A 258 -19.72 -32.92 57.54
CA SER A 258 -20.66 -33.53 56.60
C SER A 258 -22.15 -33.11 56.81
N PHE A 259 -23.02 -33.60 55.92
CA PHE A 259 -24.52 -33.69 55.93
C PHE A 259 -25.30 -32.57 55.20
N GLN A 260 -26.43 -32.79 54.49
CA GLN A 260 -27.10 -33.95 53.89
C GLN A 260 -28.21 -33.45 52.92
N LYS A 261 -28.77 -34.37 52.11
CA LYS A 261 -29.82 -34.26 51.07
C LYS A 261 -31.17 -33.64 51.51
N GLY A 262 -31.88 -33.05 50.54
CA GLY A 262 -33.35 -32.88 50.55
C GLY A 262 -33.92 -32.63 49.15
N GLN A 263 -34.75 -33.56 48.66
CA GLN A 263 -35.62 -33.49 47.46
C GLN A 263 -36.81 -32.51 47.72
N ALA A 264 -37.70 -32.05 46.83
CA ALA A 264 -38.23 -32.49 45.55
C ALA A 264 -38.96 -31.32 44.82
N ARG A 265 -39.24 -31.53 43.53
CA ARG A 265 -40.10 -30.80 42.56
C ARG A 265 -41.62 -30.87 42.93
N PRO A 266 -42.61 -30.18 42.27
CA PRO A 266 -42.74 -30.12 40.79
C PRO A 266 -43.50 -28.96 40.08
N ALA A 267 -43.39 -29.03 38.73
CA ALA A 267 -44.35 -28.77 37.64
C ALA A 267 -44.91 -27.38 37.33
N GLY A 268 -44.91 -27.05 36.04
CA GLY A 268 -45.62 -25.95 35.38
C GLY A 268 -45.22 -25.83 33.90
N ASP A 269 -46.03 -26.42 33.01
CA ASP A 269 -45.88 -26.52 31.55
C ASP A 269 -46.07 -25.18 30.79
N THR A 270 -45.46 -25.04 29.61
CA THR A 270 -46.11 -25.03 28.27
C THR A 270 -45.29 -24.32 27.16
N ASN A 271 -45.27 -25.00 25.99
CA ASN A 271 -45.32 -24.49 24.60
C ASN A 271 -44.10 -23.78 23.94
N THR A 272 -43.41 -24.43 22.97
CA THR A 272 -43.57 -24.37 21.47
C THR A 272 -43.08 -23.04 20.87
N LEU A 273 -42.30 -22.89 19.79
CA LEU A 273 -42.00 -23.62 18.54
C LEU A 273 -40.62 -23.16 17.98
N SER A 274 -39.82 -24.12 17.49
CA SER A 274 -39.26 -24.21 16.12
C SER A 274 -38.95 -22.92 15.33
N PHE A 275 -37.70 -22.77 14.86
CA PHE A 275 -37.34 -22.85 13.43
C PHE A 275 -35.81 -22.81 13.23
N MET A 276 -35.25 -23.95 12.82
CA MET A 276 -33.99 -24.08 12.09
C MET A 276 -34.33 -24.50 10.65
N ASN A 277 -33.69 -23.87 9.65
CA ASN A 277 -33.19 -24.48 8.41
C ASN A 277 -32.56 -23.36 7.55
N ASN A 278 -31.25 -23.41 7.30
CA ASN A 278 -30.56 -24.12 6.20
C ASN A 278 -30.84 -23.53 4.82
N LEU A 279 -29.80 -22.96 4.19
CA LEU A 279 -29.63 -22.89 2.75
C LEU A 279 -28.12 -22.83 2.42
N TYR A 280 -27.58 -24.00 2.09
CA TYR A 280 -26.42 -24.19 1.23
C TYR A 280 -26.92 -24.98 0.02
N ALA A 281 -26.94 -24.33 -1.14
CA ALA A 281 -26.84 -24.91 -2.48
C ALA A 281 -26.54 -23.76 -3.45
#